data_AF-A0A316HSN8-F1
#
_entry.id   AF-A0A316HSN8-F1
#
_cell.length_a   1.000
_cell.length_b   1.000
_cell.length_c   1.000
_cell.angle_alpha   90.00
_cell.angle_beta   90.00
_cell.angle_gamma   90.00
#
_symmetry.space_group_name_H-M   'P 1'
#
loop_
_entity.id
_entity.type
_entity.pdbx_description
1 polymer ?
#
loop_
_entity_poly.entity_id
_entity_poly.type
_entity_poly.pdbx_seq_one_letter_code
_entity_poly.pdbx_strand_id
1 'polypeptide(L)'
;MSESRPESARTAVDSVVDAVRGLVSEGMNRRVVVRDSKDDVVLEVPVALGLVAALAAPVATTIGAGVALAGKCGITLEDRRQPGSEPATTVEAERM
;
A
#
# COMPACT_ATOMS: atom_id res chain seq x y z
N MET A 1 -39.18 8.17 24.01
CA MET A 1 -38.19 7.13 23.66
C MET A 1 -38.08 7.14 22.15
N SER A 2 -36.98 7.68 21.61
CA SER A 2 -36.75 7.64 20.16
C SER A 2 -35.91 6.42 19.86
N GLU A 3 -36.53 5.42 19.24
CA GLU A 3 -35.84 4.24 18.75
C GLU A 3 -35.14 4.60 17.43
N SER A 4 -33.82 4.76 17.47
CA SER A 4 -32.99 4.93 16.28
C SER A 4 -32.93 3.59 15.54
N ARG A 5 -33.83 3.38 14.58
CA ARG A 5 -33.78 2.20 13.70
C ARG A 5 -32.64 2.36 12.70
N PRO A 6 -31.68 1.41 12.61
CA PRO A 6 -30.58 1.47 11.65
C PRO A 6 -31.11 1.11 10.26
N GLU A 7 -31.77 2.05 9.61
CA GLU A 7 -32.26 1.92 8.25
C GLU A 7 -31.30 2.61 7.26
N SER A 8 -30.94 1.89 6.19
CA SER A 8 -30.26 2.35 4.96
C SER A 8 -28.73 2.48 4.88
N ALA A 9 -27.93 2.18 5.91
CA ALA A 9 -26.46 2.20 5.75
C ALA A 9 -25.92 1.02 4.91
N ARG A 10 -26.59 -0.14 4.91
CA ARG A 10 -26.06 -1.38 4.32
C ARG A 10 -26.01 -1.34 2.78
N THR A 11 -27.02 -0.78 2.12
CA THR A 11 -27.10 -0.72 0.65
C THR A 11 -26.09 0.26 0.05
N ALA A 12 -25.87 1.39 0.72
CA ALA A 12 -24.88 2.39 0.27
C ALA A 12 -23.45 1.84 0.40
N VAL A 13 -23.15 1.15 1.50
CA VAL A 13 -21.86 0.48 1.68
C VAL A 13 -21.65 -0.60 0.62
N ASP A 14 -22.66 -1.44 0.38
CA ASP A 14 -22.59 -2.51 -0.63
C ASP A 14 -22.33 -1.95 -2.05
N SER A 15 -22.97 -0.84 -2.42
CA SER A 15 -22.74 -0.17 -3.71
C SER A 15 -21.33 0.41 -3.84
N VAL A 16 -20.76 0.96 -2.76
CA VAL A 16 -19.37 1.46 -2.77
C VAL A 16 -18.39 0.29 -2.88
N VAL A 17 -18.64 -0.80 -2.13
CA VAL A 17 -17.81 -2.01 -2.19
C VAL A 17 -17.85 -2.64 -3.59
N ASP A 18 -19.03 -2.72 -4.21
CA ASP A 18 -19.16 -3.28 -5.55
C ASP A 18 -18.49 -2.40 -6.62
N ALA A 19 -18.64 -1.07 -6.53
CA ALA A 19 -17.94 -0.13 -7.40
C ALA A 19 -16.41 -0.21 -7.26
N VAL A 20 -15.90 -0.30 -6.03
CA VAL A 20 -14.46 -0.50 -5.77
C VAL A 20 -14.01 -1.85 -6.34
N ARG A 21 -14.81 -2.91 -6.19
CA ARG A 21 -14.50 -4.25 -6.71
C ARG A 21 -14.49 -4.29 -8.24
N GLY A 22 -15.37 -3.54 -8.91
CA GLY A 22 -15.33 -3.31 -10.36
C GLY A 22 -14.07 -2.56 -10.80
N LEU A 23 -13.73 -1.46 -10.11
CA LEU A 23 -12.51 -0.68 -10.35
C LEU A 23 -11.22 -1.48 -10.12
N VAL A 24 -11.18 -2.35 -9.11
CA VAL A 24 -10.03 -3.23 -8.85
C VAL A 24 -9.91 -4.29 -9.94
N SER A 25 -11.01 -4.85 -10.42
CA SER A 25 -10.99 -5.89 -11.47
C SER A 25 -10.53 -5.34 -12.82
N GLU A 26 -10.97 -4.13 -13.21
CA GLU A 26 -10.54 -3.46 -14.45
C GLU A 26 -9.18 -2.75 -14.29
N GLY A 27 -8.89 -2.24 -13.09
CA GLY A 27 -7.68 -1.49 -12.75
C GLY A 27 -6.49 -2.33 -12.27
N MET A 28 -6.65 -3.65 -12.10
CA MET A 28 -5.57 -4.56 -11.66
C MET A 28 -4.34 -4.52 -12.58
N ASN A 29 -4.54 -4.12 -13.84
CA ASN A 29 -3.46 -4.02 -14.83
C ASN A 29 -2.64 -2.71 -14.72
N ARG A 30 -3.09 -1.74 -13.91
CA ARG A 30 -2.32 -0.51 -13.63
C ARG A 30 -1.45 -0.70 -12.39
N ARG A 31 -0.14 -0.74 -12.64
CA ARG A 31 0.91 -0.78 -11.62
C ARG A 31 1.76 0.48 -11.68
N VAL A 32 2.12 0.99 -10.50
CA VAL A 32 3.14 2.02 -10.33
C VAL A 32 4.48 1.32 -10.25
N VAL A 33 5.40 1.69 -11.13
CA VAL A 33 6.76 1.15 -11.20
C VAL A 33 7.72 2.25 -10.79
N VAL A 34 8.47 2.02 -9.72
CA VAL A 34 9.58 2.88 -9.30
C VAL A 34 10.86 2.26 -9.83
N ARG A 35 11.67 3.08 -10.50
CA ARG A 35 12.98 2.69 -11.03
C ARG A 35 14.07 3.51 -10.34
N ASP A 36 15.23 2.90 -10.16
CA ASP A 36 16.44 3.60 -9.71
C ASP A 36 17.10 4.37 -10.88
N SER A 37 18.14 5.15 -10.57
CA SER A 37 19.02 5.83 -11.52
C SER A 37 19.60 4.93 -12.63
N LYS A 38 19.64 3.61 -12.42
CA LYS A 38 20.08 2.61 -13.40
C LYS A 38 18.94 2.02 -14.26
N ASP A 39 17.73 2.59 -14.20
CA ASP A 39 16.50 2.08 -14.83
C ASP A 39 16.02 0.71 -14.32
N ASP A 40 16.66 0.17 -13.27
CA ASP A 40 16.26 -1.07 -12.62
C ASP A 40 15.00 -0.88 -11.78
N VAL A 41 14.08 -1.85 -11.85
CA VAL A 41 12.79 -1.79 -11.18
C VAL A 41 12.95 -2.16 -9.70
N VAL A 42 12.90 -1.16 -8.83
CA VAL A 42 13.06 -1.33 -7.38
C VAL A 42 11.75 -1.64 -6.65
N LEU A 43 10.61 -1.21 -7.21
CA LEU A 43 9.30 -1.42 -6.60
C LEU A 43 8.18 -1.39 -7.65
N GLU A 44 7.34 -2.42 -7.67
CA GLU A 44 6.10 -2.44 -8.45
C GLU A 44 4.90 -2.65 -7.52
N VAL A 45 3.93 -1.73 -7.56
CA VAL A 45 2.72 -1.82 -6.73
C VAL A 45 1.47 -1.53 -7.57
N PRO A 46 0.44 -2.38 -7.54
CA PRO A 46 -0.84 -2.10 -8.19
C PRO A 46 -1.51 -0.86 -7.59
N VAL A 47 -2.07 0.01 -8.43
CA VAL A 47 -2.80 1.20 -7.97
C VAL A 47 -4.01 0.81 -7.11
N ALA A 48 -4.66 -0.29 -7.46
CA ALA A 48 -5.76 -0.89 -6.69
C ALA A 48 -5.40 -1.16 -5.22
N LEU A 49 -4.18 -1.64 -4.97
CA LEU A 49 -3.70 -1.90 -3.61
C LEU A 49 -3.61 -0.58 -2.81
N GLY A 50 -3.12 0.49 -3.45
CA GLY A 50 -3.04 1.82 -2.85
C GLY A 50 -4.41 2.38 -2.45
N LEU A 51 -5.43 2.21 -3.31
CA LEU A 51 -6.79 2.67 -3.02
C LEU A 51 -7.42 1.92 -1.84
N VAL A 52 -7.33 0.59 -1.84
CA VAL A 52 -7.83 -0.23 -0.73
C VAL A 52 -7.10 0.12 0.57
N ALA A 53 -5.77 0.27 0.52
CA ALA A 53 -4.98 0.66 1.67
C ALA A 53 -5.37 2.05 2.18
N ALA A 54 -5.61 3.03 1.31
CA ALA A 54 -6.02 4.38 1.72
C ALA A 54 -7.37 4.40 2.46
N LEU A 55 -8.33 3.58 2.02
CA LEU A 55 -9.64 3.47 2.67
C LEU A 55 -9.58 2.68 3.98
N ALA A 56 -8.74 1.65 4.05
CA ALA A 56 -8.56 0.83 5.25
C ALA A 56 -7.64 1.49 6.29
N ALA A 57 -6.76 2.41 5.86
CA ALA A 57 -5.75 3.05 6.70
C ALA A 57 -6.32 3.68 7.98
N PRO A 58 -7.42 4.46 7.99
CA PRO A 58 -7.89 5.10 9.21
C PRO A 58 -8.29 4.12 10.32
N VAL A 59 -8.95 3.02 9.95
CA VAL A 59 -9.36 1.96 10.88
C VAL A 59 -8.14 1.20 11.37
N ALA A 60 -7.25 0.80 10.45
CA ALA A 60 -6.01 0.14 10.78
C ALA A 60 -5.10 1.01 11.67
N THR A 61 -5.03 2.32 11.42
CA THR A 61 -4.30 3.30 12.24
C THR A 61 -4.89 3.41 13.63
N THR A 62 -6.21 3.42 13.79
CA THR A 62 -6.84 3.47 15.13
C THR A 62 -6.44 2.25 15.95
N ILE A 63 -6.53 1.06 15.34
CA ILE A 63 -6.14 -0.20 15.99
C ILE A 63 -4.63 -0.21 16.27
N GLY A 64 -3.81 0.12 15.27
CA GLY A 64 -2.35 0.12 15.34
C GLY A 64 -1.83 1.13 16.36
N ALA A 65 -2.40 2.33 16.43
CA ALA A 65 -2.08 3.34 17.43
C ALA A 65 -2.47 2.85 18.83
N GLY A 66 -3.66 2.27 19.00
CA GLY A 66 -4.08 1.67 20.26
C GLY A 66 -3.11 0.57 20.73
N VAL A 67 -2.72 -0.33 19.82
CA VAL A 67 -1.74 -1.41 20.10
C VAL A 67 -0.36 -0.84 20.42
N ALA A 68 0.10 0.17 19.68
CA ALA A 68 1.38 0.83 19.93
C ALA A 68 1.42 1.51 21.31
N LEU A 69 0.31 2.15 21.71
CA LEU A 69 0.17 2.81 23.01
C LEU A 69 0.01 1.81 24.17
N ALA A 70 -0.62 0.66 23.94
CA ALA A 70 -0.84 -0.37 24.97
C ALA A 70 0.44 -1.11 25.40
N GLY A 71 1.53 -0.96 24.64
CA GLY A 71 2.88 -1.30 25.09
C GLY A 71 3.34 -2.73 24.82
N LYS A 72 4.62 -2.82 24.40
CA LYS A 72 5.43 -3.98 23.99
C LYS A 72 5.16 -4.52 22.58
N CYS A 73 5.01 -3.64 21.59
CA CYS A 73 5.28 -4.00 20.20
C CYS A 73 6.61 -3.37 19.80
N GLY A 74 7.60 -4.22 19.45
CA GLY A 74 8.84 -3.76 18.85
C GLY A 74 8.63 -3.68 17.35
N ILE A 75 8.77 -2.49 16.77
CA ILE A 75 8.77 -2.33 15.31
C ILE A 75 10.23 -2.52 14.86
N THR A 76 10.59 -3.75 14.48
CA THR A 76 11.89 -4.04 13.87
C THR A 76 11.76 -3.82 12.38
N LEU A 77 12.38 -2.76 11.87
CA LEU A 77 12.58 -2.60 10.43
C LEU A 77 13.81 -3.40 10.04
N GLU A 78 13.59 -4.52 9.37
CA GLU A 78 14.67 -5.22 8.69
C GLU A 78 14.78 -4.66 7.27
N ASP A 79 15.86 -3.91 7.03
CA ASP A 79 16.29 -3.55 5.69
C ASP A 79 16.79 -4.83 5.02
N ARG A 80 15.86 -5.62 4.45
CA ARG A 80 16.26 -6.55 3.40
C ARG A 80 16.61 -5.73 2.17
N ARG A 81 17.81 -5.14 2.16
CA ARG A 81 18.53 -5.04 0.89
C ARG A 81 18.63 -6.47 0.41
N GLN A 82 17.82 -6.82 -0.56
CA GLN A 82 17.97 -8.10 -1.21
C GLN A 82 19.36 -8.10 -1.85
N PRO A 83 20.27 -9.00 -1.42
CA PRO A 83 21.49 -9.29 -2.17
C PRO A 83 21.07 -10.11 -3.40
N GLY A 84 21.58 -9.72 -4.56
CA GLY A 84 21.30 -10.37 -5.85
C GLY A 84 20.38 -9.49 -6.69
N SER A 85 20.91 -8.54 -7.46
CA SER A 85 21.75 -8.89 -8.60
C SER A 85 23.10 -8.16 -8.59
N GLU A 86 24.15 -8.95 -8.43
CA GLU A 86 25.56 -8.59 -8.45
C GLU A 86 26.06 -8.12 -9.85
N PRO A 87 27.26 -7.52 -9.92
CA PRO A 87 27.57 -6.32 -10.67
C PRO A 87 28.19 -6.58 -12.05
N ALA A 88 28.05 -5.61 -12.95
CA ALA A 88 28.95 -5.38 -14.07
C ALA A 88 29.28 -3.87 -14.09
N THR A 89 30.44 -3.52 -13.54
CA THR A 89 31.63 -3.05 -14.28
C THR A 89 31.46 -1.61 -14.81
N THR A 90 32.15 -0.66 -14.18
CA THR A 90 33.35 -0.01 -14.72
C THR A 90 33.06 0.92 -15.91
N VAL A 91 33.05 2.22 -15.64
CA VAL A 91 33.84 3.23 -16.38
C VAL A 91 33.95 4.44 -15.45
N GLU A 92 35.06 4.57 -14.72
CA GLU A 92 36.37 5.09 -15.17
C GLU A 92 36.35 6.63 -15.23
N ALA A 93 37.37 7.18 -14.59
CA ALA A 93 37.62 8.57 -14.40
C ALA A 93 38.16 9.24 -15.69
N GLU A 94 37.56 10.37 -16.07
CA GLU A 94 38.20 11.45 -16.84
C GLU A 94 37.21 12.63 -16.74
N ARG A 95 37.43 13.73 -16.01
CA ARG A 95 38.53 14.71 -16.01
C ARG A 95 38.97 15.12 -17.41
N MET A 96 38.16 15.94 -18.07
CA MET A 96 38.65 17.04 -18.90
C MET A 96 37.74 18.27 -18.77
#